data_AF-K3WDL1-F1
#
_entry.id   AF-K3WDL1-F1
#
_cell.length_a   1.000
_cell.length_b   1.000
_cell.length_c   1.000
_cell.angle_alpha   90.00
_cell.angle_beta   90.00
_cell.angle_gamma   90.00
#
_symmetry.space_group_name_H-M   'P 1'
#
loop_
_entity.id
_entity.type
_entity.pdbx_description
1 polymer ?
#
loop_
_entity_poly.entity_id
_entity_poly.type
_entity_poly.pdbx_seq_one_letter_code
_entity_poly.pdbx_strand_id
1 'polypeptide(L)'
;MADATEKEEPGCWQKKAVYEQCFDQWYKDVFLQHKANGVAGCQEEYKAYWTCFMKELRKEKVLVEGIKSVMPEEAKARWTAQMDREEPHTENKK
;
A
#
# COMPACT_ATOMS: atom_id res chain seq x y z
N MET A 1 -26.73 5.93 24.76
CA MET A 1 -26.58 7.18 23.98
C MET A 1 -25.10 7.56 24.02
N ALA A 2 -24.57 8.11 22.92
CA ALA A 2 -23.17 8.17 22.46
C ALA A 2 -22.86 6.98 21.53
N ASP A 3 -23.05 7.01 20.21
CA ASP A 3 -22.95 8.08 19.19
C ASP A 3 -21.66 8.89 19.27
N ALA A 4 -20.57 8.20 18.95
CA ALA A 4 -19.33 8.79 18.46
C ALA A 4 -18.84 7.88 17.32
N THR A 5 -19.53 7.95 16.18
CA THR A 5 -18.88 7.67 14.90
C THR A 5 -17.86 8.79 14.69
N GLU A 6 -16.71 8.63 15.33
CA GLU A 6 -15.48 9.24 14.83
C GLU A 6 -15.46 8.94 13.34
N LYS A 7 -15.41 10.00 12.53
CA LYS A 7 -14.99 9.90 11.14
C LYS A 7 -13.55 9.42 11.18
N GLU A 8 -13.33 8.14 11.44
CA GLU A 8 -12.08 7.48 11.13
C GLU A 8 -11.93 7.68 9.62
N GLU A 9 -10.96 8.49 9.20
CA GLU A 9 -10.48 8.41 7.83
C GLU A 9 -10.35 6.92 7.51
N PRO A 10 -10.91 6.43 6.40
CA PRO A 10 -11.02 5.01 6.22
C PRO A 10 -9.64 4.40 6.33
N GLY A 11 -9.44 3.62 7.39
CA GLY A 11 -8.11 3.15 7.78
C GLY A 11 -7.50 2.37 6.63
N CYS A 12 -6.18 2.18 6.63
CA CYS A 12 -5.52 1.44 5.55
C CYS A 12 -6.20 0.08 5.31
N TRP A 13 -6.79 -0.53 6.34
CA TRP A 13 -7.62 -1.73 6.28
C TRP A 13 -8.91 -1.62 5.46
N GLN A 14 -9.63 -0.50 5.52
CA GLN A 14 -10.81 -0.29 4.67
C GLN A 14 -10.40 -0.10 3.20
N LYS A 15 -9.31 0.63 2.95
CA LYS A 15 -8.75 0.74 1.59
C LYS A 15 -8.25 -0.61 1.07
N LYS A 16 -7.67 -1.44 1.94
CA LYS A 16 -7.28 -2.83 1.65
C LYS A 16 -8.50 -3.67 1.26
N ALA A 17 -9.59 -3.60 2.02
CA ALA A 17 -10.80 -4.37 1.74
C ALA A 17 -11.40 -4.05 0.37
N VAL A 18 -11.43 -2.76 -0.01
CA VAL A 18 -11.90 -2.33 -1.34
C VAL A 18 -10.96 -2.85 -2.44
N TYR A 19 -9.65 -2.72 -2.26
CA TYR A 19 -8.66 -3.27 -3.19
C TYR A 19 -8.78 -4.80 -3.34
N GLU A 20 -8.89 -5.53 -2.22
CA GLU A 20 -9.00 -6.99 -2.22
C GLU A 20 -10.27 -7.46 -2.92
N GLN A 21 -11.41 -6.80 -2.67
CA GLN A 21 -12.66 -7.13 -3.36
C GLN A 21 -12.53 -6.95 -4.88
N CYS A 22 -11.91 -5.85 -5.31
CA CYS A 22 -11.68 -5.60 -6.73
C CYS A 22 -10.67 -6.61 -7.31
N PHE A 23 -9.59 -6.90 -6.58
CA PHE A 23 -8.56 -7.85 -6.99
C PHE A 23 -9.12 -9.26 -7.13
N ASP A 24 -9.96 -9.73 -6.20
CA ASP A 24 -10.58 -11.05 -6.27
C ASP A 24 -11.46 -11.21 -7.51
N GLN A 25 -12.22 -10.16 -7.86
CA GLN A 25 -13.05 -10.16 -9.06
C GLN A 25 -12.18 -10.19 -10.33
N TRP A 26 -11.17 -9.32 -10.41
CA TRP A 26 -10.23 -9.28 -11.53
C TRP A 26 -9.43 -10.59 -11.65
N TYR A 27 -9.03 -11.17 -10.53
CA TYR A 27 -8.28 -12.42 -10.49
C TYR A 27 -9.11 -13.57 -11.08
N LYS A 28 -10.37 -13.69 -10.66
CA LYS A 28 -11.29 -14.73 -11.14
C LYS A 28 -11.66 -14.56 -12.62
N ASP A 29 -11.99 -13.35 -13.04
CA ASP A 29 -12.55 -13.11 -14.38
C ASP A 29 -11.52 -12.83 -15.46
N VAL A 30 -10.37 -12.28 -15.08
CA VAL A 30 -9.39 -11.75 -16.03
C VAL A 30 -8.09 -12.53 -15.94
N PHE A 31 -7.51 -12.66 -14.76
CA PHE A 31 -6.22 -13.33 -14.58
C PHE A 31 -6.30 -14.83 -14.86
N LEU A 32 -7.21 -15.55 -14.17
CA LEU A 32 -7.39 -17.00 -14.35
C LEU A 32 -7.89 -17.37 -15.77
N GLN A 33 -8.60 -16.46 -16.43
CA GLN A 33 -9.07 -16.66 -17.80
C GLN A 33 -8.00 -16.32 -18.86
N HIS A 34 -6.76 -16.03 -18.45
CA HIS A 34 -5.67 -15.58 -19.33
C HIS A 34 -6.00 -14.33 -20.16
N LYS A 35 -6.98 -13.52 -19.72
CA LYS A 35 -7.43 -12.29 -20.38
C LYS A 35 -6.72 -11.04 -19.87
N ALA A 36 -5.85 -11.18 -18.88
CA ALA A 36 -5.14 -10.05 -18.27
C ALA A 36 -4.27 -9.28 -19.26
N ASN A 37 -3.73 -9.91 -20.31
CA ASN A 37 -2.87 -9.25 -21.30
C ASN A 37 -1.76 -8.37 -20.67
N GLY A 38 -1.29 -8.72 -19.46
CA GLY A 38 -0.32 -7.94 -18.70
C GLY A 38 -0.86 -6.69 -17.98
N VAL A 39 -2.17 -6.42 -18.04
CA VAL A 39 -2.82 -5.29 -17.38
C VAL A 39 -3.34 -5.71 -16.00
N ALA A 40 -2.79 -5.10 -14.95
CA ALA A 40 -3.28 -5.28 -13.59
C ALA A 40 -4.60 -4.51 -13.38
N GLY A 41 -5.60 -5.18 -12.80
CA GLY A 41 -6.84 -4.51 -12.35
C GLY A 41 -6.62 -3.75 -11.05
N CYS A 42 -7.52 -2.79 -10.78
CA CYS A 42 -7.64 -2.13 -9.46
C CYS A 42 -6.39 -1.35 -9.04
N GLN A 43 -5.68 -0.74 -9.99
CA GLN A 43 -4.45 0.01 -9.73
C GLN A 43 -4.67 1.25 -8.86
N GLU A 44 -5.84 1.90 -8.97
CA GLU A 44 -6.15 3.12 -8.22
C GLU A 44 -6.37 2.79 -6.74
N GLU A 45 -7.13 1.74 -6.46
CA GLU A 45 -7.41 1.22 -5.12
C GLU A 45 -6.14 0.65 -4.49
N TYR A 46 -5.32 -0.05 -5.28
CA TYR A 46 -4.00 -0.50 -4.85
C TYR A 46 -3.14 0.67 -4.43
N LYS A 47 -3.07 1.73 -5.23
CA LYS A 47 -2.28 2.91 -4.93
C LYS A 47 -2.76 3.61 -3.66
N ALA A 48 -4.08 3.74 -3.47
CA ALA A 48 -4.66 4.34 -2.27
C ALA A 48 -4.36 3.52 -1.01
N TYR A 49 -4.45 2.19 -1.09
CA TYR A 49 -4.05 1.28 -0.01
C TYR A 49 -2.55 1.35 0.26
N TRP A 50 -1.72 1.23 -0.79
CA TRP A 50 -0.27 1.20 -0.71
C TRP A 50 0.30 2.47 -0.06
N THR A 51 -0.15 3.65 -0.49
CA THR A 51 0.29 4.91 0.10
C THR A 51 -0.09 5.01 1.58
N CYS A 52 -1.23 4.47 2.00
CA CYS A 52 -1.62 4.42 3.41
C CYS A 52 -0.74 3.43 4.20
N PHE A 53 -0.59 2.21 3.68
CA PHE A 53 0.20 1.15 4.29
C PHE A 53 1.67 1.53 4.46
N MET A 54 2.28 2.13 3.43
CA MET A 54 3.68 2.56 3.46
C MET A 54 3.93 3.69 4.46
N LYS A 55 2.96 4.61 4.63
CA LYS A 55 3.04 5.65 5.67
C LYS A 55 3.06 5.06 7.08
N GLU A 56 2.22 4.06 7.36
CA GLU A 56 2.24 3.36 8.65
C GLU A 56 3.51 2.52 8.81
N LEU A 57 3.91 1.80 7.78
CA LEU A 57 5.10 0.96 7.80
C LEU A 57 6.37 1.77 8.08
N ARG A 58 6.47 3.00 7.57
CA ARG A 58 7.62 3.90 7.82
C ARG A 58 7.76 4.27 9.31
N LYS A 59 6.67 4.35 10.06
CA LYS A 59 6.71 4.66 11.51
C LYS A 59 7.45 3.56 12.27
N GLU A 60 7.27 2.31 11.84
CA GLU A 60 7.87 1.13 12.44
C GLU A 60 9.23 0.80 11.79
N LYS A 61 10.26 1.55 12.17
CA LYS A 61 11.62 1.40 11.62
C LYS A 61 12.19 -0.01 11.78
N VAL A 62 11.87 -0.71 12.87
CA VAL A 62 12.32 -2.08 13.13
C VAL A 62 11.75 -3.07 12.11
N LEU A 63 10.47 -2.92 11.77
CA LEU A 63 9.80 -3.73 10.75
C LEU A 63 10.40 -3.46 9.37
N VAL A 64 10.64 -2.19 9.03
CA VAL A 64 11.28 -1.81 7.77
C VAL A 64 12.66 -2.42 7.63
N GLU A 65 13.51 -2.34 8.66
CA GLU A 65 14.86 -2.93 8.65
C GLU A 65 14.81 -4.46 8.54
N GLY A 66 13.86 -5.11 9.23
CA GLY A 66 13.63 -6.55 9.11
C GLY A 66 13.26 -6.95 7.67
N ILE A 67 12.39 -6.18 7.02
CA ILE A 67 12.01 -6.39 5.62
C ILE A 67 13.22 -6.18 4.70
N LYS A 68 14.04 -5.13 4.90
CA LYS A 68 15.27 -4.93 4.10
C LYS A 68 16.26 -6.08 4.25
N SER A 69 16.33 -6.69 5.43
CA SER A 69 17.28 -7.76 5.72
C SER A 69 16.97 -9.06 4.97
N VAL A 70 15.71 -9.28 4.58
CA VAL A 70 15.27 -10.47 3.84
C VAL A 70 15.11 -10.21 2.34
N MET A 71 15.17 -8.95 1.91
CA MET A 71 15.10 -8.59 0.50
C MET A 71 16.42 -8.85 -0.23
N PRO A 72 16.38 -9.37 -1.47
CA PRO A 72 17.54 -9.33 -2.37
C PRO A 72 18.02 -7.90 -2.59
N GLU A 73 19.33 -7.69 -2.72
CA GLU A 73 19.92 -6.33 -2.81
C GLU A 73 19.33 -5.48 -3.96
N GLU A 74 19.01 -6.09 -5.11
CA GLU A 74 18.33 -5.41 -6.22
C GLU A 74 16.92 -4.92 -5.85
N ALA A 75 16.16 -5.73 -5.10
CA ALA A 75 14.82 -5.38 -4.65
C ALA A 75 14.85 -4.32 -3.56
N LYS A 76 15.82 -4.42 -2.64
CA LYS A 76 16.06 -3.45 -1.57
C LYS A 76 16.39 -2.07 -2.12
N ALA A 77 17.21 -1.96 -3.16
CA ALA A 77 17.51 -0.69 -3.82
C ALA A 77 16.24 -0.05 -4.42
N ARG A 78 15.42 -0.83 -5.13
CA ARG A 78 14.15 -0.35 -5.72
C ARG A 78 13.14 0.08 -4.65
N TRP A 79 13.03 -0.69 -3.58
CA TRP A 79 12.09 -0.42 -2.49
C TRP A 79 12.50 0.81 -1.68
N THR A 80 13.79 0.98 -1.40
CA THR A 80 14.33 2.18 -0.75
C THR A 80 14.06 3.41 -1.61
N ALA A 81 14.32 3.34 -2.92
CA ALA A 81 14.02 4.45 -3.84
C ALA A 81 12.52 4.81 -3.88
N GLN A 82 11.61 3.83 -3.79
CA GLN A 82 10.17 4.10 -3.64
C GLN A 82 9.82 4.75 -2.31
N MET A 83 10.42 4.28 -1.22
CA MET A 83 10.20 4.81 0.14
C MET A 83 10.64 6.28 0.26
N ASP A 84 11.80 6.63 -0.30
CA ASP A 84 12.36 8.00 -0.31
C ASP A 84 11.53 8.94 -1.21
N ARG A 85 11.03 8.46 -2.35
CA ARG A 85 10.23 9.29 -3.29
C ARG A 85 8.87 9.70 -2.73
N GLU A 86 8.30 8.93 -1.81
CA GLU A 86 7.03 9.23 -1.14
C GLU A 86 7.22 9.96 0.23
N GLU A 87 8.41 10.49 0.55
CA GLU A 87 8.59 11.46 1.63
C GLU A 87 8.06 12.85 1.22
N PRO A 88 6.97 13.37 1.81
CA PRO A 88 6.82 14.81 1.86
C PRO A 88 7.91 15.34 2.79
N HIS A 89 8.79 16.18 2.25
CA HIS A 89 9.77 16.98 2.98
C HIS A 89 9.01 17.79 4.06
N THR A 90 8.88 17.23 5.26
CA THR A 90 8.39 17.99 6.42
C THR A 90 9.58 18.81 6.93
N GLU A 91 9.89 19.86 6.18
CA GLU A 91 10.66 20.99 6.69
C GLU A 91 9.80 21.66 7.77
N ASN A 92 9.88 21.18 9.01
CA ASN A 92 9.53 22.02 10.15
C ASN A 92 10.72 22.95 10.41
N LYS A 93 10.69 24.04 9.66
CA LYS A 93 11.37 25.31 9.93
C LYS A 93 11.13 25.69 11.40
N LYS A 94 12.18 25.65 12.21
CA LYS A 94 12.22 26.26 13.54
C LYS A 94 12.77 27.68 13.43
#